data_AF-A0A8J3QCA1-F1
#
_entry.id   AF-A0A8J3QCA1-F1
#
_cell.length_a   1.000
_cell.length_b   1.000
_cell.length_c   1.000
_cell.angle_alpha   90.00
_cell.angle_beta   90.00
_cell.angle_gamma   90.00
#
_symmetry.space_group_name_H-M   'P 1'
#
loop_
_entity.id
_entity.type
_entity.pdbx_description
1 polymer ?
#
loop_
_entity_poly.entity_id
_entity_poly.type
_entity_poly.pdbx_seq_one_letter_code
_entity_poly.pdbx_strand_id
1 'polypeptide(L)'
;MTSDEINLDPGRAASAGHLLSDSGSAFSRVLETAAAPIEEAANGKPWGTDALGTAFATDYLEPAAQLLEVWKTAADRTTQLGQDIVTAVDATVYTDVTAAHRLSTISEPA
;
A
#
# COMPACT_ATOMS: atom_id res chain seq x y z
N MET A 1 -5.31 5.07 -30.57
CA MET A 1 -4.91 5.26 -29.16
C MET A 1 -3.44 5.62 -29.17
N THR A 2 -3.12 6.88 -28.99
CA THR A 2 -1.74 7.34 -28.79
C THR A 2 -1.36 6.94 -27.37
N SER A 3 -0.44 5.99 -27.23
CA SER A 3 0.21 5.73 -25.95
C SER A 3 0.92 7.02 -25.56
N ASP A 4 0.47 7.65 -24.48
CA ASP A 4 1.14 8.81 -23.93
C ASP A 4 2.47 8.29 -23.36
N GLU A 5 3.58 8.62 -24.02
CA GLU A 5 4.91 8.19 -23.59
C GLU A 5 5.28 8.97 -22.33
N ILE A 6 5.09 8.33 -21.17
CA ILE A 6 5.51 8.89 -19.89
C ILE A 6 7.03 8.69 -19.77
N ASN A 7 7.78 9.78 -19.92
CA ASN A 7 9.22 9.79 -19.69
C ASN A 7 9.50 9.92 -18.19
N LEU A 8 9.68 8.78 -17.51
CA LEU A 8 10.00 8.69 -16.08
C LEU A 8 11.48 8.36 -15.89
N ASP A 9 12.13 9.05 -14.95
CA ASP A 9 13.43 8.63 -14.44
C ASP A 9 13.27 7.33 -13.62
N PRO A 10 13.89 6.21 -14.05
CA PRO A 10 13.71 4.92 -13.38
C PRO A 10 14.15 4.94 -11.91
N GLY A 11 15.26 5.62 -11.61
CA GLY A 11 15.79 5.70 -10.24
C GLY A 11 14.84 6.47 -9.31
N ARG A 12 14.26 7.57 -9.78
CA ARG A 12 13.26 8.36 -9.03
C ARG A 12 11.96 7.58 -8.87
N ALA A 13 11.52 6.86 -9.90
CA ALA A 13 10.31 6.04 -9.85
C ALA A 13 10.46 4.88 -8.84
N ALA A 14 11.58 4.16 -8.87
CA ALA A 14 11.87 3.10 -7.90
C ALA A 14 11.95 3.65 -6.46
N SER A 15 12.64 4.78 -6.26
CA SER A 15 12.73 5.44 -4.95
C SER A 15 11.35 5.85 -4.41
N ALA A 16 10.49 6.40 -5.27
CA ALA A 16 9.11 6.74 -4.91
C ALA A 16 8.28 5.50 -4.57
N GLY A 17 8.45 4.40 -5.32
CA GLY A 17 7.81 3.12 -5.03
C GLY A 17 8.20 2.56 -3.66
N HIS A 18 9.49 2.58 -3.31
CA HIS A 18 9.96 2.18 -1.99
C HIS A 18 9.37 3.05 -0.88
N LEU A 19 9.42 4.38 -1.03
CA LEU A 19 8.85 5.30 -0.05
C LEU A 19 7.34 5.07 0.16
N LEU A 20 6.62 4.77 -0.91
CA LEU A 20 5.19 4.46 -0.84
C LEU A 20 4.96 3.14 -0.10
N SER A 21 5.77 2.12 -0.37
CA SER A 21 5.71 0.83 0.32
C SER A 21 5.99 0.96 1.82
N ASP A 22 7.01 1.75 2.17
CA ASP A 22 7.36 2.06 3.56
C ASP A 22 6.24 2.84 4.28
N SER A 23 5.59 3.75 3.57
CA SER A 23 4.47 4.54 4.09
C SER A 23 3.25 3.66 4.37
N GLY A 24 2.92 2.74 3.46
CA GLY A 24 1.86 1.75 3.68
C GLY A 24 2.16 0.86 4.89
N SER A 25 3.40 0.39 5.02
CA SER A 25 3.85 -0.38 6.18
C SER A 25 3.78 0.42 7.49
N ALA A 26 4.06 1.73 7.44
CA ALA A 26 3.93 2.61 8.59
C ALA A 26 2.46 2.78 9.02
N PHE A 27 1.53 2.87 8.06
CA PHE A 27 0.09 2.89 8.35
C PHE A 27 -0.37 1.63 9.05
N SER A 28 0.08 0.44 8.62
CA SER A 28 -0.26 -0.82 9.28
C SER A 28 0.22 -0.85 10.74
N ARG A 29 1.45 -0.39 11.02
CA ARG A 29 1.98 -0.33 12.39
C ARG A 29 1.19 0.63 13.30
N VAL A 30 0.78 1.79 12.76
CA VAL A 30 -0.06 2.73 13.51
C VAL A 30 -1.42 2.10 13.80
N LEU A 31 -2.01 1.41 12.81
CA LEU A 31 -3.27 0.69 12.98
C LEU A 31 -3.17 -0.38 14.07
N GLU A 32 -2.12 -1.21 14.07
CA GLU A 32 -1.91 -2.24 15.09
C GLU A 32 -1.86 -1.65 16.51
N THR A 33 -1.22 -0.49 16.67
CA THR A 33 -1.13 0.22 17.95
C THR A 33 -2.49 0.79 18.39
N ALA A 34 -3.31 1.25 17.44
CA ALA A 34 -4.61 1.87 17.71
C ALA A 34 -5.75 0.85 17.86
N ALA A 35 -5.69 -0.29 17.16
CA ALA A 35 -6.74 -1.31 17.15
C ALA A 35 -6.78 -2.11 18.46
N ALA A 36 -5.62 -2.45 19.03
CA ALA A 36 -5.55 -3.32 20.21
C ALA A 36 -6.35 -2.78 21.42
N PRO A 37 -6.24 -1.49 21.82
CA PRO A 37 -7.05 -0.96 22.92
C PRO A 37 -8.56 -0.95 22.63
N ILE A 38 -8.94 -0.77 21.35
CA ILE A 38 -10.35 -0.77 20.92
C ILE A 38 -10.92 -2.19 21.03
N GLU A 39 -10.17 -3.19 20.56
CA GLU A 39 -10.55 -4.60 20.67
C GLU A 39 -10.62 -5.06 22.14
N GLU A 40 -9.66 -4.64 22.96
CA GLU A 40 -9.67 -4.93 24.40
C GLU A 40 -10.91 -4.33 25.08
N ALA A 41 -11.22 -3.06 24.80
CA ALA A 41 -12.42 -2.41 25.33
C ALA A 41 -13.71 -3.07 24.81
N ALA A 42 -13.77 -3.45 23.53
CA ALA A 42 -14.90 -4.17 22.92
C ALA A 42 -15.19 -5.50 23.62
N ASN A 43 -14.15 -6.24 23.99
CA ASN A 43 -14.28 -7.49 24.73
C ASN A 43 -14.66 -7.29 26.19
N GLY A 44 -14.09 -6.27 26.85
CA GLY A 44 -14.36 -5.96 28.26
C GLY A 44 -15.73 -5.31 28.52
N LYS A 45 -16.32 -4.68 27.49
CA LYS A 45 -17.60 -3.95 27.56
C LYS A 45 -17.73 -3.05 28.81
N PRO A 46 -16.79 -2.12 29.05
CA PRO A 46 -16.81 -1.25 30.23
C PRO A 46 -18.06 -0.35 30.32
N TRP A 47 -18.76 -0.14 29.20
CA TRP A 47 -20.05 0.57 29.14
C TRP A 47 -21.26 -0.28 29.58
N GLY A 48 -21.06 -1.54 29.95
CA GLY A 48 -22.13 -2.42 30.41
C GLY A 48 -23.00 -3.00 29.30
N THR A 49 -24.08 -3.68 29.69
CA THR A 49 -25.01 -4.38 28.79
C THR A 49 -26.43 -3.86 28.89
N ASP A 50 -26.63 -2.69 29.50
CA ASP A 50 -27.92 -2.03 29.56
C ASP A 50 -28.26 -1.37 28.20
N ALA A 51 -29.40 -0.67 28.15
CA ALA A 51 -29.83 0.00 26.92
C ALA A 51 -28.83 1.06 26.43
N LEU A 52 -28.15 1.75 27.35
CA LEU A 52 -27.14 2.77 27.02
C LEU A 52 -25.86 2.12 26.51
N GLY A 53 -25.39 1.06 27.16
CA GLY A 53 -24.23 0.27 26.71
C GLY A 53 -24.48 -0.41 25.37
N THR A 54 -25.70 -0.86 25.11
CA THR A 54 -26.09 -1.41 23.80
C THR A 54 -26.08 -0.31 22.73
N ALA A 55 -26.66 0.85 23.00
CA ALA A 55 -26.62 1.99 22.08
C ALA A 55 -25.18 2.43 21.78
N PHE A 56 -24.33 2.52 22.80
CA PHE A 56 -22.91 2.81 22.63
C PHE A 56 -22.22 1.79 21.71
N ALA A 57 -22.44 0.49 21.94
CA ALA A 57 -21.84 -0.55 21.12
C ALA A 57 -22.26 -0.43 19.64
N THR A 58 -23.55 -0.20 19.38
CA THR A 58 -24.06 0.00 18.02
C THR A 58 -23.50 1.28 17.39
N ASP A 59 -23.57 2.41 18.09
CA ASP A 59 -23.27 3.71 17.50
C ASP A 59 -21.76 3.99 17.36
N TYR A 60 -20.93 3.31 18.15
CA TYR A 60 -19.48 3.56 18.18
C TYR A 60 -18.62 2.37 17.78
N LEU A 61 -18.91 1.15 18.26
CA LEU A 61 -18.02 0.02 17.96
C LEU A 61 -18.18 -0.50 16.54
N GLU A 62 -19.40 -0.55 16.03
CA GLU A 62 -19.64 -1.00 14.65
C GLU A 62 -18.97 -0.06 13.62
N PRO A 63 -19.16 1.27 13.69
CA PRO A 63 -18.42 2.19 12.82
C PRO A 63 -16.90 2.15 13.04
N ALA A 64 -16.43 1.98 14.27
CA ALA A 64 -15.00 1.85 14.55
C ALA A 64 -14.40 0.61 13.85
N ALA A 65 -15.07 -0.55 13.91
CA ALA A 65 -14.63 -1.75 13.23
C ALA A 65 -14.55 -1.57 11.71
N GLN A 66 -15.55 -0.90 11.11
CA GLN A 66 -15.53 -0.57 9.68
C GLN A 66 -14.38 0.37 9.31
N LEU A 67 -14.11 1.39 10.14
CA LEU A 67 -13.01 2.31 9.93
C LEU A 67 -11.65 1.61 10.00
N LEU A 68 -11.46 0.70 10.96
CA LEU A 68 -10.23 -0.08 11.10
C LEU A 68 -9.99 -0.97 9.86
N GLU A 69 -11.03 -1.58 9.30
CA GLU A 69 -10.92 -2.39 8.09
C GLU A 69 -10.59 -1.55 6.85
N VAL A 70 -11.21 -0.38 6.71
CA VAL A 70 -10.88 0.58 5.63
C VAL A 70 -9.43 1.04 5.75
N TRP A 71 -8.96 1.34 6.96
CA TRP A 71 -7.56 1.71 7.20
C TRP A 71 -6.62 0.58 6.78
N LYS A 72 -6.88 -0.65 7.24
CA LYS A 72 -6.09 -1.82 6.87
C LYS A 72 -5.99 -1.98 5.35
N THR A 73 -7.12 -1.91 4.67
CA THR A 73 -7.18 -1.98 3.21
C THR A 73 -6.36 -0.87 2.56
N ALA A 74 -6.43 0.37 3.06
CA ALA A 74 -5.65 1.48 2.52
C ALA A 74 -4.13 1.27 2.71
N ALA A 75 -3.72 0.76 3.87
CA ALA A 75 -2.32 0.45 4.17
C ALA A 75 -1.77 -0.66 3.25
N ASP A 76 -2.54 -1.75 3.07
CA ASP A 76 -2.19 -2.86 2.19
C ASP A 76 -2.09 -2.41 0.73
N ARG A 77 -3.07 -1.65 0.25
CA ARG A 77 -3.08 -1.13 -1.13
C ARG A 77 -1.94 -0.17 -1.41
N THR A 78 -1.60 0.66 -0.43
CA THR A 78 -0.47 1.59 -0.53
C THR A 78 0.86 0.83 -0.56
N THR A 79 1.00 -0.19 0.28
CA THR A 79 2.17 -1.08 0.32
C THR A 79 2.37 -1.79 -1.01
N GLN A 80 1.29 -2.39 -1.54
CA GLN A 80 1.29 -3.12 -2.80
C GLN A 80 1.59 -2.20 -3.98
N LEU A 81 0.97 -1.02 -4.03
CA LEU A 81 1.21 -0.07 -5.12
C LEU A 81 2.69 0.33 -5.19
N GLY A 82 3.35 0.53 -4.05
CA GLY A 82 4.79 0.79 -4.01
C GLY A 82 5.62 -0.35 -4.60
N GLN A 83 5.28 -1.60 -4.27
CA GLN A 83 5.95 -2.81 -4.77
C GLN A 83 5.72 -3.01 -6.28
N ASP A 84 4.50 -2.75 -6.75
CA ASP A 84 4.13 -2.86 -8.16
C ASP A 84 4.90 -1.84 -9.01
N ILE A 85 5.08 -0.61 -8.50
CA ILE A 85 5.89 0.43 -9.14
C ILE A 85 7.33 -0.03 -9.30
N VAL A 86 7.97 -0.52 -8.21
CA VAL A 86 9.36 -1.01 -8.26
C VAL A 86 9.49 -2.16 -9.27
N THR A 87 8.57 -3.11 -9.23
CA THR A 87 8.56 -4.26 -10.15
C THR A 87 8.43 -3.81 -11.61
N ALA A 88 7.55 -2.84 -11.90
CA ALA A 88 7.37 -2.31 -13.25
C ALA A 88 8.62 -1.55 -13.74
N VAL A 89 9.27 -0.79 -12.87
CA VAL A 89 10.52 -0.08 -13.19
C VAL A 89 11.62 -1.09 -13.51
N ASP A 90 11.83 -2.10 -12.68
CA ASP A 90 12.86 -3.13 -12.89
C ASP A 90 12.64 -3.88 -14.21
N ALA A 91 11.39 -4.25 -14.51
CA ALA A 91 11.04 -4.92 -15.76
C ALA A 91 11.31 -4.03 -17.00
N THR A 92 11.03 -2.73 -16.90
CA THR A 92 11.26 -1.77 -17.99
C THR A 92 12.76 -1.58 -18.24
N VAL A 93 13.53 -1.31 -17.17
CA VAL A 93 15.00 -1.15 -17.27
C VAL A 93 15.65 -2.41 -17.83
N TYR A 94 15.26 -3.59 -17.36
CA TYR A 94 15.78 -4.86 -17.87
C TYR A 94 15.49 -5.04 -19.36
N THR A 95 14.28 -4.69 -19.80
CA THR A 95 13.88 -4.77 -21.20
C THR A 95 14.71 -3.82 -22.06
N ASP A 96 14.92 -2.58 -21.61
CA ASP A 96 15.71 -1.57 -22.32
C ASP A 96 17.18 -1.99 -22.46
N VAL A 97 17.80 -2.49 -21.38
CA VAL A 97 19.18 -2.99 -21.40
C VAL A 97 19.32 -4.17 -22.37
N THR A 98 18.35 -5.09 -22.36
CA THR A 98 18.34 -6.25 -23.26
C THR A 98 18.18 -5.83 -24.72
N ALA A 99 17.32 -4.85 -25.00
CA ALA A 99 17.12 -4.30 -26.33
C ALA A 99 18.37 -3.58 -26.85
N ALA A 100 18.99 -2.75 -26.00
CA ALA A 100 20.24 -2.05 -26.32
C ALA A 100 21.38 -3.02 -26.66
N HIS A 101 21.54 -4.10 -25.89
CA HIS A 101 22.53 -5.14 -26.16
C HIS A 101 22.27 -5.84 -27.51
N ARG A 102 21.01 -6.13 -27.85
CA ARG A 102 20.68 -6.74 -29.16
C ARG A 102 21.04 -5.79 -30.31
N LEU A 103 20.72 -4.50 -30.17
CA LEU A 103 21.04 -3.49 -31.18
C LEU A 103 22.56 -3.28 -31.35
N SER A 104 23.33 -3.34 -30.26
CA SER A 104 24.79 -3.23 -30.35
C SER A 104 25.41 -4.41 -31.09
N THR A 105 24.94 -5.65 -30.83
CA THR A 105 25.41 -6.84 -31.55
C THR A 105 25.08 -6.86 -33.04
N ILE A 106 24.03 -6.14 -33.47
CA ILE A 106 23.66 -6.02 -34.89
C ILE A 106 24.45 -4.90 -35.59
N SER A 107 24.91 -3.89 -34.84
CA SER A 107 25.58 -2.71 -35.40
C SER A 107 27.11 -2.83 -35.52
N GLU A 108 27.73 -3.88 -34.99
CA GLU A 108 29.16 -4.17 -35.25
C GLU A 108 29.33 -4.82 -36.65
N PRO A 109 30.08 -4.20 -37.58
CA PRO A 109 30.44 -4.85 -38.84
C PRO A 109 31.54 -5.91 -38.61
N ALA A 110 31.45 -7.01 -39.37
CA ALA A 110 32.41 -8.12 -39.39
C ALA A 110 33.80 -7.73 -39.93
#